data_AF-A0A848TAR6-F1
#
_entry.id   AF-A0A848TAR6-F1
#
_cell.length_a   1.000
_cell.length_b   1.000
_cell.length_c   1.000
_cell.angle_alpha   90.00
_cell.angle_beta   90.00
_cell.angle_gamma   90.00
#
_symmetry.space_group_name_H-M   'P 1'
#
loop_
_entity.id
_entity.type
_entity.pdbx_description
1 polymer ?
#
loop_
_entity_poly.entity_id
_entity_poly.type
_entity_poly.pdbx_seq_one_letter_code
_entity_poly.pdbx_strand_id
1 'polypeptide(L)'
;MVKKTLEQKLAILSDAAKYDASCASSGGQRRDSRDGKGLGSTTGSGICHAYAPDGRCISLLKILMTNFCIYDCAYCVNRVSSNVERARFTPEEVVHLTLEFYRRNYIEGLFLSSGIIRSPDDTMA
;
A
#
# COMPACT_ATOMS: atom_id res chain seq x y z
N MET A 1 16.18 9.35 15.20
CA MET A 1 15.71 8.79 13.91
C MET A 1 15.51 9.94 12.93
N VAL A 2 16.03 9.83 11.70
CA VAL A 2 15.84 10.86 10.67
C VAL A 2 14.37 10.87 10.24
N LYS A 3 13.74 12.05 10.21
CA LYS A 3 12.35 12.22 9.76
C LYS A 3 12.28 11.98 8.26
N LYS A 4 11.50 10.98 7.83
CA LYS A 4 11.27 10.68 6.41
C LYS A 4 10.37 11.72 5.76
N THR A 5 10.65 12.07 4.50
CA THR A 5 9.76 12.92 3.69
C THR A 5 8.49 12.17 3.30
N LEU A 6 7.47 12.91 2.85
CA LEU A 6 6.21 12.32 2.38
C LEU A 6 6.43 11.33 1.23
N GLU A 7 7.28 11.69 0.27
CA GLU A 7 7.64 10.86 -0.89
C GLU A 7 8.37 9.57 -0.47
N GLN A 8 9.29 9.65 0.49
CA GLN A 8 9.98 8.48 1.02
C GLN A 8 9.02 7.54 1.72
N LYS A 9 8.12 8.07 2.56
CA LYS A 9 7.07 7.26 3.20
C LYS A 9 6.18 6.61 2.15
N LEU A 10 5.77 7.35 1.12
CA LEU A 10 4.97 6.83 0.03
C LEU A 10 5.67 5.67 -0.68
N ALA A 11 6.94 5.81 -1.05
CA ALA A 11 7.70 4.74 -1.70
C ALA A 11 7.80 3.47 -0.84
N ILE A 12 8.05 3.60 0.46
CA ILE A 12 8.15 2.46 1.38
C ILE A 12 6.78 1.78 1.56
N LEU A 13 5.74 2.57 1.79
CA LEU A 13 4.43 2.06 2.19
C LEU A 13 3.56 1.62 1.01
N SER A 14 3.81 2.14 -0.20
CA SER A 14 3.21 1.60 -1.43
C SER A 14 3.86 0.28 -1.83
N ASP A 15 5.18 0.16 -1.74
CA ASP A 15 5.89 -1.10 -2.04
C ASP A 15 5.49 -2.20 -1.05
N ALA A 16 5.42 -1.89 0.24
CA ALA A 16 4.95 -2.84 1.25
C ALA A 16 3.49 -3.28 1.03
N ALA A 17 2.64 -2.42 0.45
CA ALA A 17 1.23 -2.73 0.17
C ALA A 17 1.04 -3.68 -1.03
N LYS A 18 2.06 -3.90 -1.87
CA LYS A 18 1.97 -4.81 -3.03
C LYS A 18 1.70 -6.26 -2.62
N TYR A 19 2.05 -6.64 -1.39
CA TYR A 19 1.86 -7.97 -0.82
C TYR A 19 0.47 -8.19 -0.21
N ASP A 20 -0.35 -7.14 -0.08
CA ASP A 20 -1.75 -7.29 0.35
C ASP A 20 -2.55 -7.92 -0.80
N ALA A 21 -3.26 -9.03 -0.54
CA ALA A 21 -3.86 -9.93 -1.54
C ALA A 21 -5.12 -9.37 -2.24
N SER A 22 -5.28 -8.05 -2.26
CA SER A 22 -6.50 -7.34 -2.63
C SER A 22 -6.49 -6.72 -4.04
N CYS A 23 -5.40 -6.83 -4.80
CA CYS A 23 -5.34 -6.29 -6.18
C CYS A 23 -5.79 -7.32 -7.22
N ALA A 24 -6.88 -7.02 -7.93
CA ALA A 24 -7.27 -7.72 -9.16
C ALA A 24 -6.44 -7.19 -10.34
N SER A 25 -5.23 -7.71 -10.55
CA SER A 25 -4.42 -7.41 -11.74
C SER A 25 -4.85 -8.22 -12.97
N SER A 26 -6.16 -8.36 -13.21
CA SER A 26 -6.70 -9.05 -14.39
C SER A 26 -6.76 -8.09 -15.58
N GLY A 27 -5.59 -7.80 -16.18
CA GLY A 27 -5.50 -6.95 -17.38
C GLY A 27 -4.09 -6.47 -17.74
N GLY A 28 -3.09 -6.66 -16.87
CA GLY A 28 -1.70 -6.33 -17.16
C GLY A 28 -1.01 -7.38 -18.04
N GLN A 29 0.08 -6.98 -18.72
CA GLN A 29 1.02 -7.89 -19.37
C GLN A 29 1.35 -9.07 -18.44
N ARG A 30 1.35 -10.32 -18.97
CA ARG A 30 1.78 -11.50 -18.22
C ARG A 30 3.19 -11.23 -17.69
N ARG A 31 3.33 -11.14 -16.37
CA ARG A 31 4.62 -11.08 -15.69
C ARG A 31 4.76 -12.37 -14.88
N ASP A 32 5.95 -12.94 -14.90
CA ASP A 32 6.28 -14.09 -14.07
C ASP A 32 7.13 -13.65 -12.88
N SER A 33 7.12 -14.46 -11.82
CA SER A 33 7.85 -14.19 -10.58
C SER A 33 9.32 -14.59 -10.67
N ARG A 34 9.82 -15.02 -11.84
CA ARG A 34 11.14 -15.66 -11.98
C ARG A 34 12.28 -14.68 -11.68
N ASP A 35 12.06 -13.41 -11.97
CA ASP A 35 13.05 -12.34 -11.73
C ASP A 35 12.76 -11.53 -10.45
N GLY A 36 11.86 -11.99 -9.58
CA GLY A 36 11.46 -11.28 -8.36
C GLY A 36 10.65 -9.98 -8.60
N LYS A 37 10.29 -9.69 -9.85
CA LYS A 37 9.57 -8.48 -10.30
C LYS A 37 8.08 -8.73 -10.63
N GLY A 38 7.60 -9.96 -10.43
CA GLY A 38 6.32 -10.46 -10.95
C GLY A 38 5.10 -10.34 -10.06
N LEU A 39 5.22 -9.86 -8.81
CA LEU A 39 4.09 -9.71 -7.90
C LEU A 39 3.70 -8.24 -7.68
N GLY A 40 2.42 -7.93 -7.88
CA GLY A 40 1.82 -6.63 -7.57
C GLY A 40 1.80 -5.68 -8.78
N SER A 41 0.61 -5.47 -9.36
CA SER A 41 0.38 -4.41 -10.34
C SER A 41 0.19 -3.07 -9.64
N THR A 42 1.25 -2.59 -9.01
CA THR A 42 1.34 -1.19 -8.55
C THR A 42 2.36 -0.51 -9.44
N THR A 43 1.96 0.56 -10.13
CA THR A 43 2.96 1.55 -10.56
C THR A 43 3.69 2.03 -9.30
N GLY A 44 4.98 2.42 -9.37
CA GLY A 44 5.80 2.72 -8.18
C GLY A 44 5.21 3.76 -7.21
N SER A 45 4.14 4.45 -7.61
CA SER A 45 3.35 5.39 -6.81
C SER A 45 2.25 4.73 -5.94
N GLY A 46 2.10 3.40 -5.97
CA GLY A 46 1.07 2.68 -5.20
C GLY A 46 -0.31 2.66 -5.84
N ILE A 47 -0.45 2.95 -7.14
CA ILE A 47 -1.74 2.90 -7.82
C ILE A 47 -1.98 1.49 -8.36
N CYS A 48 -3.11 0.88 -7.99
CA CYS A 48 -3.57 -0.41 -8.50
C CYS A 48 -4.97 -0.32 -9.10
N HIS A 49 -5.32 -1.28 -9.97
CA HIS A 49 -6.66 -1.36 -10.54
C HIS A 49 -7.56 -2.33 -9.77
N ALA A 50 -8.84 -1.98 -9.67
CA ALA A 50 -9.90 -2.80 -9.12
C ALA A 50 -11.14 -2.72 -10.01
N TYR A 51 -12.05 -3.69 -9.89
CA TYR A 51 -13.31 -3.69 -10.63
C TYR A 51 -14.46 -3.38 -9.69
N ALA A 52 -15.23 -2.34 -10.02
CA ALA A 52 -16.47 -2.02 -9.35
C ALA A 52 -17.54 -3.09 -9.66
N PRO A 53 -18.61 -3.23 -8.84
CA PRO A 53 -19.68 -4.19 -9.07
C PRO A 53 -20.40 -4.04 -10.42
N ASP A 54 -20.31 -2.86 -11.05
CA ASP A 54 -20.86 -2.56 -12.38
C ASP A 54 -19.91 -2.95 -13.53
N GLY A 55 -18.76 -3.57 -13.23
CA GLY A 55 -17.76 -4.01 -14.21
C GLY A 55 -16.77 -2.93 -14.64
N ARG A 56 -16.88 -1.69 -14.13
CA ARG A 56 -15.89 -0.65 -14.43
C ARG A 56 -14.56 -0.92 -13.74
N CYS A 57 -13.47 -0.77 -14.49
CA CYS A 57 -12.12 -0.72 -13.94
C CYS A 57 -11.87 0.68 -13.33
N ILE A 58 -11.46 0.72 -12.07
CA ILE A 58 -11.12 1.94 -11.33
C ILE A 58 -9.68 1.87 -10.83
N SER A 59 -9.04 3.02 -10.66
CA SER A 59 -7.70 3.16 -10.09
C SER A 59 -7.80 3.54 -8.61
N LEU A 60 -7.11 2.79 -7.77
CA LEU A 60 -7.06 3.01 -6.33
C LEU A 60 -5.64 3.35 -5.90
N LEU A 61 -5.49 4.35 -5.03
CA LEU A 61 -4.25 4.53 -4.27
C LEU A 61 -4.21 3.45 -3.19
N LYS A 62 -3.32 2.47 -3.33
CA LYS A 62 -3.12 1.39 -2.39
C LYS A 62 -1.85 1.62 -1.60
N ILE A 63 -2.02 1.94 -0.32
CA ILE A 63 -0.92 2.24 0.60
C ILE A 63 -1.19 1.65 1.98
N LEU A 64 -0.13 1.44 2.74
CA LEU A 64 -0.24 1.19 4.17
C LEU A 64 -0.21 2.50 4.95
N MET A 65 -1.05 2.63 6.00
CA MET A 65 -0.90 3.67 7.02
C MET A 65 0.46 3.51 7.73
N THR A 66 0.83 2.27 8.04
CA THR A 66 2.15 1.91 8.50
C THR A 66 2.51 0.48 8.12
N ASN A 67 3.79 0.20 7.95
CA ASN A 67 4.29 -1.17 7.87
C ASN A 67 4.87 -1.68 9.20
N PHE A 68 4.76 -0.96 10.32
CA PHE A 68 5.08 -1.51 11.64
C PHE A 68 4.02 -2.57 12.02
N CYS A 69 4.46 -3.77 12.39
CA CYS A 69 3.57 -4.85 12.81
C CYS A 69 4.17 -5.63 13.98
N ILE A 70 3.37 -5.90 15.01
CA ILE A 70 3.75 -6.72 16.17
C ILE A 70 3.72 -8.22 15.88
N TYR A 71 2.99 -8.64 14.85
CA TYR A 71 2.81 -10.06 14.53
C TYR A 71 3.98 -10.61 13.70
N ASP A 72 4.26 -11.90 13.89
CA ASP A 72 5.31 -12.61 13.18
C ASP A 72 4.77 -13.58 12.11
N CYS A 73 3.83 -13.13 11.28
CA CYS A 73 3.20 -13.97 10.25
C CYS A 73 4.24 -14.46 9.23
N ALA A 74 4.42 -15.78 9.10
CA ALA A 74 5.46 -16.39 8.26
C ALA A 74 5.42 -15.94 6.78
N TYR A 75 4.23 -15.61 6.27
CA TYR A 75 3.98 -15.20 4.89
C TYR A 75 4.06 -13.68 4.66
N CYS A 76 4.23 -12.86 5.71
CA CYS A 76 4.14 -11.41 5.61
C CYS A 76 5.51 -10.75 5.64
N VAL A 77 5.85 -9.95 4.63
CA VAL A 77 7.11 -9.18 4.61
C VAL A 77 7.17 -8.17 5.76
N ASN A 78 6.03 -7.67 6.21
CA ASN A 78 5.92 -6.67 7.28
C ASN A 78 5.96 -7.28 8.68
N ARG A 79 6.16 -8.59 8.82
CA ARG A 79 6.26 -9.26 10.12
C ARG A 79 7.33 -8.65 11.01
N VAL A 80 7.19 -8.76 12.33
CA VAL A 80 8.06 -8.11 13.31
C VAL A 80 9.54 -8.51 13.16
N SER A 81 9.81 -9.76 12.77
CA SER A 81 11.17 -10.28 12.59
C SER A 81 11.86 -9.81 11.30
N SER A 82 11.15 -9.15 10.38
CA SER A 82 11.73 -8.70 9.11
C SER A 82 12.57 -7.44 9.26
N ASN A 83 13.80 -7.49 8.74
CA ASN A 83 14.68 -6.33 8.59
C ASN A 83 14.34 -5.54 7.31
N VAL A 84 13.23 -4.80 7.36
CA VAL A 84 12.79 -3.90 6.28
C VAL A 84 12.67 -2.47 6.80
N GLU A 85 12.81 -1.50 5.90
CA GLU A 85 12.66 -0.10 6.25
C GLU A 85 11.21 0.17 6.69
N ARG A 86 11.05 0.84 7.85
CA ARG A 86 9.73 1.11 8.42
C ARG A 86 9.34 2.57 8.31
N ALA A 87 8.05 2.79 8.06
CA ALA A 87 7.46 4.10 7.94
C ALA A 87 6.03 4.11 8.50
N ARG A 88 5.55 5.31 8.82
CA ARG A 88 4.19 5.56 9.26
C ARG A 88 3.74 6.93 8.73
N PHE A 89 2.54 6.97 8.18
CA PHE A 89 1.84 8.20 7.90
C PHE A 89 1.08 8.68 9.14
N THR A 90 0.89 9.98 9.19
CA THR A 90 -0.18 10.62 9.97
C THR A 90 -1.48 10.60 9.15
N PRO A 91 -2.66 10.65 9.79
CA PRO A 91 -3.93 10.79 9.07
C PRO A 91 -3.93 11.97 8.09
N GLU A 92 -3.33 13.10 8.48
CA GLU A 92 -3.23 14.30 7.63
C GLU A 92 -2.40 14.06 6.37
N GLU A 93 -1.30 13.30 6.47
CA GLU A 93 -0.48 12.92 5.31
C GLU A 93 -1.25 12.00 4.35
N VAL A 94 -2.03 11.04 4.87
CA VAL A 94 -2.88 10.16 4.05
C VAL A 94 -3.95 10.97 3.33
N VAL A 95 -4.69 11.81 4.06
CA VAL A 95 -5.74 12.67 3.49
C VAL A 95 -5.16 13.59 2.42
N HIS A 96 -4.02 14.23 2.70
CA HIS A 96 -3.35 15.10 1.74
C HIS A 96 -2.99 14.36 0.45
N LEU A 97 -2.34 13.18 0.56
CA LEU A 97 -2.00 12.36 -0.60
C LEU A 97 -3.24 11.97 -1.39
N THR A 98 -4.25 11.41 -0.73
CA THR A 98 -5.48 10.95 -1.40
C THR A 98 -6.16 12.09 -2.14
N LEU A 99 -6.30 13.27 -1.52
CA LEU A 99 -6.93 14.41 -2.17
C LEU A 99 -6.12 14.94 -3.35
N GLU A 100 -4.79 14.98 -3.27
CA GLU A 100 -3.94 15.42 -4.38
C GLU A 100 -4.00 14.48 -5.58
N PHE A 101 -3.98 13.16 -5.35
CA PHE A 101 -4.15 12.18 -6.42
C PHE A 101 -5.57 12.21 -7.02
N TYR A 102 -6.59 12.38 -6.17
CA TYR A 102 -7.98 12.45 -6.61
C TYR A 102 -8.25 13.70 -7.46
N ARG A 103 -7.83 14.89 -7.01
CA ARG A 103 -8.01 16.16 -7.74
C ARG A 103 -7.32 16.19 -9.10
N ARG A 104 -6.23 15.43 -9.26
CA ARG A 104 -5.48 15.29 -10.52
C ARG A 104 -6.04 14.20 -11.43
N ASN A 105 -7.15 13.57 -11.04
CA ASN A 105 -7.78 12.45 -11.76
C ASN A 105 -6.86 11.23 -11.93
N TYR A 106 -5.97 10.97 -10.96
CA TYR A 106 -5.09 9.79 -10.98
C TYR A 106 -5.71 8.58 -10.27
N ILE A 107 -6.65 8.80 -9.36
CA ILE A 107 -7.34 7.75 -8.61
C ILE A 107 -8.81 8.10 -8.46
N GLU A 108 -9.63 7.07 -8.33
CA GLU A 108 -11.06 7.13 -8.02
C GLU A 108 -11.34 6.73 -6.55
N GLY A 109 -10.33 6.26 -5.82
CA GLY A 109 -10.46 5.90 -4.42
C GLY A 109 -9.15 5.55 -3.72
N LEU A 110 -9.26 5.30 -2.42
CA LEU A 110 -8.17 4.89 -1.53
C LEU A 110 -8.43 3.46 -1.04
N PHE A 111 -7.44 2.59 -1.18
CA PHE A 111 -7.36 1.33 -0.46
C PHE A 111 -6.33 1.48 0.66
N LEU A 112 -6.82 1.71 1.88
CA LEU A 112 -5.97 1.90 3.06
C LEU A 112 -5.93 0.62 3.88
N SER A 113 -4.73 0.10 4.09
CA SER A 113 -4.44 -1.03 4.97
C SER A 113 -3.38 -0.61 6.00
N SER A 114 -3.01 -1.49 6.94
CA SER A 114 -2.00 -1.17 7.95
C SER A 114 -1.37 -2.42 8.56
N GLY A 115 -0.12 -2.30 8.99
CA GLY A 115 0.43 -3.16 10.04
C GLY A 115 -0.16 -2.80 11.41
N ILE A 116 -0.02 -3.70 12.38
CA ILE A 116 -0.63 -3.57 13.72
C ILE A 116 0.44 -3.15 14.72
N ILE A 117 0.36 -1.93 15.26
CA ILE A 117 1.43 -1.36 16.12
C ILE A 117 1.32 -1.86 17.57
N ARG A 118 0.11 -2.08 18.07
CA ARG A 118 -0.16 -2.52 19.45
C ARG A 118 -1.38 -3.41 19.52
N SER A 119 -2.50 -2.92 19.01
CA SER A 119 -3.73 -3.67 18.77
C SER A 119 -4.38 -3.14 17.49
N PRO A 120 -5.29 -3.90 16.86
CA PRO A 120 -6.08 -3.39 15.73
C PRO A 120 -6.82 -2.10 16.10
N ASP A 121 -7.43 -2.05 17.29
CA ASP A 121 -8.19 -0.90 17.77
C ASP A 121 -7.29 0.34 17.95
N ASP A 122 -6.14 0.19 18.62
CA ASP A 122 -5.18 1.30 18.81
C ASP A 122 -4.57 1.79 17.50
N THR A 123 -4.51 0.93 16.48
CA THR A 123 -3.93 1.27 15.18
C THR A 123 -4.89 2.12 14.34
N MET A 124 -6.20 1.90 14.48
CA MET A 124 -7.24 2.50 13.64
C MET A 124 -8.07 3.58 14.35
N ALA A 125 -7.82 3.83 15.65
CA ALA A 125 -8.38 4.95 16.41
C ALA A 125 -7.83 6.30 15.92
#